data_AF-A0AA38CXX4-F1
#
_entry.id   AF-A0AA38CXX4-F1
#
_cell.length_a   1.000
_cell.length_b   1.000
_cell.length_c   1.000
_cell.angle_alpha   90.00
_cell.angle_beta   90.00
_cell.angle_gamma   90.00
#
_symmetry.space_group_name_H-M   'P 1'
#
loop_
_entity.id
_entity.type
_entity.pdbx_description
1 polymer ?
#
loop_
_entity_poly.entity_id
_entity_poly.type
_entity_poly.pdbx_seq_one_letter_code
_entity_poly.pdbx_strand_id
1 'polypeptide(L)'
;MVLFAYTRSVFSSRKIEQLAEESLTARWLTQESVPSYRTIARFRISHDLEELINQGLNTLTDYLRQHQMINDTLFIDGTKILADANKYSFVWRKNTIRFDQMNREKIIALLADLRESYQAHHIPEGSNLTLDMVDEVITRMELRLETLEQEIKETPKVSPHPAKQERRTLKSQKRKLTQRRGKMVEHQA
;
A
#
# COMPACT_ATOMS: atom_id res chain seq x y z
N MET A 1 -27.02 19.94 -16.32
CA MET A 1 -27.42 18.51 -16.47
C MET A 1 -26.24 17.53 -16.50
N VAL A 2 -25.20 17.68 -17.34
CA VAL A 2 -24.09 16.70 -17.42
C VAL A 2 -23.37 16.53 -16.09
N LEU A 3 -23.03 17.64 -15.43
CA LEU A 3 -22.41 17.63 -14.11
C LEU A 3 -23.28 16.90 -13.07
N PHE A 4 -24.60 17.12 -13.08
CA PHE A 4 -25.55 16.44 -12.20
C PHE A 4 -25.61 14.93 -12.45
N ALA A 5 -25.45 14.48 -13.70
CA ALA A 5 -25.36 13.05 -14.00
C ALA A 5 -24.09 12.44 -13.40
N TYR A 6 -22.96 13.15 -13.47
CA TYR A 6 -21.69 12.68 -12.91
C TYR A 6 -21.70 12.59 -11.38
N THR A 7 -22.37 13.52 -10.68
CA THR A 7 -22.52 13.44 -9.22
C THR A 7 -23.35 12.22 -8.78
N ARG A 8 -24.12 11.63 -9.71
CA ARG A 8 -24.87 10.38 -9.53
C ARG A 8 -24.20 9.15 -10.15
N SER A 9 -22.92 9.25 -10.51
CA SER A 9 -22.16 8.18 -11.14
C SER A 9 -22.72 7.69 -12.48
N VAL A 10 -23.45 8.56 -13.20
CA VAL A 10 -23.99 8.28 -14.54
C VAL A 10 -23.10 8.94 -15.60
N PHE A 11 -22.26 8.14 -16.26
CA PHE A 11 -21.24 8.65 -17.18
C PHE A 11 -21.51 8.40 -18.66
N SER A 12 -22.30 7.38 -18.99
CA SER A 12 -22.61 7.03 -20.39
C SER A 12 -23.59 8.04 -20.98
N SER A 13 -23.27 8.65 -22.12
CA SER A 13 -24.15 9.64 -22.77
C SER A 13 -25.58 9.13 -22.99
N ARG A 14 -25.76 7.83 -23.28
CA ARG A 14 -27.09 7.20 -23.41
C ARG A 14 -27.83 7.11 -22.08
N LYS A 15 -27.11 6.79 -20.99
CA LYS A 15 -27.69 6.79 -19.64
C LYS A 15 -27.99 8.22 -19.16
N ILE A 16 -27.22 9.21 -19.62
CA ILE A 16 -27.46 10.61 -19.32
C ILE A 16 -28.71 11.13 -20.06
N GLU A 17 -28.89 10.74 -21.33
CA GLU A 17 -30.13 10.98 -22.09
C GLU A 17 -31.34 10.37 -21.37
N GLN A 18 -31.25 9.08 -20.99
CA GLN A 18 -32.29 8.42 -20.19
C GLN A 18 -32.56 9.14 -18.86
N LEU A 19 -31.51 9.57 -18.14
CA LEU A 19 -31.64 10.35 -16.91
C LEU A 19 -32.37 11.68 -17.15
N ALA A 20 -32.13 12.33 -18.30
CA ALA A 20 -32.82 13.55 -18.68
C ALA A 20 -34.31 13.33 -18.97
N GLU A 21 -34.72 12.14 -19.42
CA GLU A 21 -36.13 11.78 -19.60
C GLU A 21 -36.82 11.43 -18.28
N GLU A 22 -36.17 10.61 -17.46
CA GLU A 22 -36.78 9.99 -16.28
C GLU A 22 -36.74 10.89 -15.04
N SER A 23 -35.73 11.77 -14.91
CA SER A 23 -35.53 12.56 -13.69
C SER A 23 -36.09 13.96 -13.82
N LEU A 24 -37.06 14.30 -12.95
CA LEU A 24 -37.61 15.66 -12.84
C LEU A 24 -36.51 16.72 -12.59
N THR A 25 -35.50 16.38 -11.77
CA THR A 25 -34.36 17.28 -11.52
C THR A 25 -33.54 17.52 -12.79
N ALA A 26 -33.30 16.48 -13.58
CA ALA A 26 -32.54 16.62 -14.82
C ALA A 26 -33.31 17.45 -15.84
N ARG A 27 -34.62 17.22 -15.99
CA ARG A 27 -35.50 18.04 -16.83
C ARG A 27 -35.57 19.49 -16.40
N TRP A 28 -35.64 19.76 -15.09
CA TRP A 28 -35.63 21.12 -14.58
C TRP A 28 -34.33 21.84 -14.95
N LEU A 29 -33.18 21.15 -14.82
CA LEU A 29 -31.87 21.68 -15.22
C LEU A 29 -31.70 21.90 -16.73
N THR A 30 -32.50 21.25 -17.57
CA THR A 30 -32.48 21.40 -19.02
C THR A 30 -33.69 22.18 -19.56
N GLN A 31 -34.48 22.80 -18.67
CA GLN A 31 -35.71 23.52 -19.02
C GLN A 31 -36.66 22.66 -19.87
N GLU A 32 -36.90 21.42 -19.42
CA GLU A 32 -37.75 20.40 -20.08
C GLU A 32 -37.23 19.92 -21.44
N SER A 33 -36.04 20.36 -21.88
CA SER A 33 -35.41 19.79 -23.07
C SER A 33 -34.72 18.45 -22.76
N VAL A 34 -34.85 17.49 -23.65
CA VAL A 34 -34.15 16.21 -23.57
C VAL A 34 -33.10 16.16 -24.68
N PRO A 35 -31.84 16.52 -24.40
CA PRO A 35 -30.79 16.47 -25.40
C PRO A 35 -30.43 15.02 -25.73
N SER A 36 -30.35 14.70 -27.03
CA SER A 36 -29.98 13.35 -27.45
C SER A 36 -28.59 12.94 -26.95
N TYR A 37 -28.32 11.63 -26.86
CA TYR A 37 -27.00 11.12 -26.46
C TYR A 37 -25.87 11.64 -27.36
N ARG A 38 -26.17 11.89 -28.66
CA ARG A 38 -25.21 12.46 -29.62
C ARG A 38 -24.90 13.92 -29.31
N THR A 39 -25.91 14.68 -28.90
CA THR A 39 -25.73 16.08 -28.47
C THR A 39 -24.90 16.15 -27.20
N ILE A 40 -25.21 15.30 -26.20
CA ILE A 40 -24.44 15.19 -24.97
C ILE A 40 -22.99 14.78 -25.26
N ALA A 41 -22.79 13.79 -26.14
CA ALA A 41 -21.45 13.34 -26.53
C ALA A 41 -20.64 14.46 -27.21
N ARG A 42 -21.24 15.20 -28.14
CA ARG A 42 -20.59 16.34 -28.81
C ARG A 42 -20.24 17.47 -27.85
N PHE A 43 -21.15 17.80 -26.94
CA PHE A 43 -20.90 18.80 -25.89
C PHE A 43 -19.73 18.40 -25.00
N ARG A 44 -19.61 17.12 -24.62
CA ARG A 44 -18.50 16.64 -23.78
C ARG A 44 -17.11 16.78 -24.41
N ILE A 45 -17.05 16.83 -25.73
CA ILE A 45 -15.79 16.93 -26.49
C ILE A 45 -15.64 18.27 -27.21
N SER A 46 -16.53 19.23 -26.93
CA SER A 46 -16.45 20.55 -27.58
C SER A 46 -15.30 21.36 -27.00
N HIS A 47 -14.59 22.06 -27.87
CA HIS A 47 -13.47 22.91 -27.49
C HIS A 47 -13.88 23.97 -26.45
N ASP A 48 -15.07 24.57 -26.62
CA ASP A 48 -15.62 25.54 -25.68
C ASP A 48 -15.76 24.98 -24.24
N LEU A 49 -16.11 23.70 -24.11
CA LEU A 49 -16.25 23.07 -22.80
C LEU A 49 -14.89 22.76 -22.19
N GLU A 50 -13.95 22.31 -23.00
CA GLU A 50 -12.57 22.09 -22.59
C GLU A 50 -11.94 23.39 -22.08
N GLU A 51 -12.10 24.49 -22.83
CA GLU A 51 -11.61 25.80 -22.43
C GLU A 51 -12.26 26.28 -21.12
N LEU A 52 -13.59 26.16 -21.01
CA LEU A 52 -14.32 26.52 -19.80
C LEU A 52 -13.84 25.74 -18.56
N ILE A 53 -13.63 24.42 -18.70
CA ILE A 53 -13.13 23.57 -17.60
C ILE A 53 -11.72 24.00 -17.21
N ASN A 54 -10.83 24.22 -18.19
CA ASN A 54 -9.47 24.66 -17.94
C ASN A 54 -9.42 26.02 -17.23
N GLN A 55 -10.23 26.98 -17.68
CA GLN A 55 -10.35 28.29 -17.02
C GLN A 55 -10.88 28.17 -15.59
N GLY A 56 -11.88 27.30 -15.35
CA GLY A 56 -12.41 27.03 -14.02
C GLY A 56 -11.37 26.39 -13.08
N LEU A 57 -10.60 25.43 -13.58
CA LEU A 57 -9.50 24.81 -12.83
C LEU A 57 -8.38 25.81 -12.52
N ASN A 58 -8.03 26.68 -13.46
CA ASN A 58 -7.05 27.74 -13.24
C ASN A 58 -7.53 28.69 -12.13
N THR A 59 -8.79 29.11 -12.20
CA THR A 59 -9.39 30.00 -11.17
C THR A 59 -9.41 29.33 -9.80
N LEU A 60 -9.76 28.04 -9.72
CA LEU A 60 -9.70 27.28 -8.48
C LEU A 60 -8.26 27.20 -7.95
N THR A 61 -7.29 26.94 -8.83
CA THR A 61 -5.87 26.85 -8.47
C THR A 61 -5.37 28.18 -7.93
N ASP A 62 -5.71 29.29 -8.59
CA ASP A 62 -5.32 30.63 -8.17
C ASP A 62 -5.95 31.00 -6.82
N TYR A 63 -7.23 30.67 -6.62
CA TYR A 63 -7.90 30.82 -5.33
C TYR A 63 -7.17 30.04 -4.22
N LEU A 64 -6.87 28.77 -4.44
CA LEU A 64 -6.19 27.94 -3.45
C LEU A 64 -4.78 28.44 -3.13
N ARG A 65 -4.05 28.97 -4.14
CA ARG A 65 -2.75 29.61 -3.94
C ARG A 65 -2.85 30.90 -3.12
N GLN A 66 -3.81 31.76 -3.41
CA GLN A 66 -4.04 33.00 -2.66
C GLN A 66 -4.33 32.71 -1.18
N HIS A 67 -5.02 31.61 -0.89
CA HIS A 67 -5.31 31.16 0.47
C HIS A 67 -4.23 30.26 1.09
N GLN A 68 -3.06 30.12 0.45
CA GLN A 68 -1.94 29.29 0.92
C GLN A 68 -2.32 27.82 1.20
N MET A 69 -3.35 27.31 0.53
CA MET A 69 -3.82 25.92 0.69
C MET A 69 -3.03 24.95 -0.19
N ILE A 70 -2.47 25.44 -1.30
CA ILE A 70 -1.59 24.67 -2.19
C ILE A 70 -0.34 25.50 -2.47
N ASN A 71 0.81 24.82 -2.50
CA ASN A 71 2.10 25.38 -2.87
C ASN A 71 2.67 24.59 -4.04
N ASP A 72 3.52 25.21 -4.86
CA ASP A 72 4.22 24.53 -5.97
C ASP A 72 5.26 23.50 -5.46
N THR A 73 5.53 23.49 -4.14
CA THR A 73 6.47 22.59 -3.48
C THR A 73 5.76 21.34 -2.98
N LEU A 74 5.83 20.27 -3.76
CA LEU A 74 5.47 18.93 -3.31
C LEU A 74 6.56 18.42 -2.35
N PHE A 75 6.33 18.55 -1.03
CA PHE A 75 7.17 17.88 -0.03
C PHE A 75 6.83 16.38 -0.03
N ILE A 76 7.51 15.63 -0.89
CA ILE A 76 7.56 14.18 -0.77
C ILE A 76 8.50 13.87 0.40
N ASP A 77 7.97 13.75 1.61
CA ASP A 77 8.71 13.17 2.73
C ASP A 77 8.94 11.69 2.44
N GLY A 78 9.93 11.36 1.61
CA GLY A 78 10.38 10.00 1.27
C GLY A 78 9.31 8.99 0.80
N THR A 79 8.05 9.40 0.69
CA THR A 79 6.90 8.51 0.63
C THR A 79 6.70 8.12 -0.83
N LYS A 80 7.21 6.93 -1.17
CA LYS A 80 6.98 6.31 -2.48
C LYS A 80 5.58 5.71 -2.49
N ILE A 81 4.64 6.39 -3.13
CA ILE A 81 3.33 5.81 -3.45
C ILE A 81 3.55 4.88 -4.66
N LEU A 82 3.66 3.59 -4.40
CA LEU A 82 3.67 2.56 -5.44
C LEU A 82 2.22 2.22 -5.80
N ALA A 83 1.91 2.19 -7.09
CA ALA A 83 0.62 1.72 -7.57
C ALA A 83 0.52 0.21 -7.35
N ASP A 84 -0.29 -0.23 -6.38
CA ASP A 84 -0.72 -1.63 -6.29
C ASP A 84 -1.93 -1.85 -7.21
N ALA A 85 -1.66 -1.80 -8.52
CA ALA A 85 -2.67 -1.94 -9.56
C ALA A 85 -2.41 -3.22 -10.38
N ASN A 86 -2.41 -4.37 -9.71
CA ASN A 86 -2.37 -5.63 -10.44
C ASN A 86 -3.76 -5.93 -11.04
N LYS A 87 -3.86 -5.88 -12.38
CA LYS A 87 -5.07 -6.23 -13.14
C LYS A 87 -5.59 -7.65 -12.80
N TYR A 88 -4.71 -8.52 -12.32
CA TYR A 88 -5.02 -9.89 -11.94
C TYR A 88 -4.85 -10.06 -10.42
N SER A 89 -5.85 -9.62 -9.65
CA SER A 89 -5.91 -9.80 -8.19
C SER A 89 -6.44 -11.16 -7.74
N PHE A 90 -6.79 -12.04 -8.69
CA PHE A 90 -7.31 -13.37 -8.36
C PHE A 90 -6.19 -14.29 -7.87
N VAL A 91 -6.27 -14.70 -6.61
CA VAL A 91 -5.36 -15.68 -6.00
C VAL A 91 -6.03 -17.04 -5.86
N TRP A 92 -5.32 -18.10 -6.25
CA TRP A 92 -5.81 -19.46 -6.14
C TRP A 92 -5.71 -19.95 -4.70
N ARG A 93 -6.85 -20.17 -4.04
CA ARG A 93 -6.93 -20.63 -2.63
C ARG A 93 -6.00 -21.80 -2.31
N LYS A 94 -5.91 -22.80 -3.19
CA LYS A 94 -5.03 -23.96 -3.03
C LYS A 94 -3.55 -23.55 -2.96
N ASN A 95 -3.13 -22.60 -3.78
CA ASN A 95 -1.77 -22.08 -3.76
C ASN A 95 -1.54 -21.23 -2.51
N THR A 96 -2.49 -20.38 -2.11
CA THR A 96 -2.39 -19.57 -0.87
C THR A 96 -2.16 -20.47 0.35
N ILE A 97 -2.96 -21.52 0.51
CA ILE A 97 -2.81 -22.49 1.62
C ILE A 97 -1.43 -23.17 1.56
N ARG A 98 -1.01 -23.64 0.38
CA ARG A 98 0.29 -24.30 0.21
C ARG A 98 1.46 -23.36 0.56
N PHE A 99 1.39 -22.10 0.12
CA PHE A 99 2.45 -21.12 0.37
C PHE A 99 2.48 -20.68 1.83
N ASP A 100 1.33 -20.55 2.50
CA ASP A 100 1.27 -20.26 3.93
C ASP A 100 1.90 -21.40 4.74
N GLN A 101 1.54 -22.66 4.45
CA GLN A 101 2.14 -23.82 5.12
C GLN A 101 3.66 -23.87 4.92
N MET A 102 4.13 -23.70 3.69
CA MET A 102 5.56 -23.67 3.40
C MET A 102 6.26 -22.49 4.11
N ASN A 103 5.58 -21.35 4.29
CA ASN A 103 6.12 -20.21 5.03
C ASN A 103 6.26 -20.54 6.53
N ARG A 104 5.26 -21.20 7.13
CA ARG A 104 5.30 -21.63 8.54
C ARG A 104 6.43 -22.62 8.81
N GLU A 105 6.57 -23.67 8.01
CA GLU A 105 7.66 -24.67 8.13
C GLU A 105 9.03 -23.99 8.11
N LYS A 106 9.16 -23.02 7.20
CA LYS A 106 10.34 -22.18 7.05
C LYS A 106 10.63 -21.35 8.29
N ILE A 107 9.62 -20.73 8.91
CA ILE A 107 9.80 -19.96 10.14
C ILE A 107 10.22 -20.88 11.29
N ILE A 108 9.57 -22.05 11.44
CA ILE A 108 9.94 -23.05 12.44
C ILE A 108 11.41 -23.45 12.31
N ALA A 109 11.87 -23.75 11.08
CA ALA A 109 13.27 -24.08 10.83
C ALA A 109 14.22 -22.93 11.22
N LEU A 110 13.89 -21.68 10.88
CA LEU A 110 14.70 -20.52 11.30
C LEU A 110 14.74 -20.33 12.81
N LEU A 111 13.62 -20.56 13.50
CA LEU A 111 13.55 -20.47 14.95
C LEU A 111 14.36 -21.58 15.63
N ALA A 112 14.34 -22.79 15.08
CA ALA A 112 15.17 -23.89 15.54
C ALA A 112 16.66 -23.57 15.38
N ASP A 113 17.07 -23.09 14.19
CA ASP A 113 18.46 -22.66 13.94
C ASP A 113 18.88 -21.55 14.92
N LEU A 114 18.00 -20.59 15.20
CA LEU A 114 18.25 -19.51 16.17
C LEU A 114 18.40 -20.04 17.59
N ARG A 115 17.56 -21.00 17.99
CA ARG A 115 17.63 -21.61 19.31
C ARG A 115 18.94 -22.37 19.50
N GLU A 116 19.36 -23.14 18.51
CA GLU A 116 20.62 -23.89 18.55
C GLU A 116 21.83 -22.95 18.59
N SER A 117 21.85 -21.95 17.71
CA SER A 117 22.99 -21.02 17.60
C SER A 117 23.16 -20.07 18.79
N TYR A 118 22.07 -19.69 19.47
CA TYR A 118 22.12 -18.73 20.58
C TYR A 118 21.68 -19.31 21.94
N GLN A 119 21.52 -20.63 22.05
CA GLN A 119 21.06 -21.33 23.27
C GLN A 119 19.77 -20.73 23.87
N ALA A 120 18.90 -20.23 22.99
CA ALA A 120 17.72 -19.47 23.36
C ALA A 120 16.53 -20.41 23.69
N HIS A 121 16.55 -21.02 24.87
CA HIS A 121 15.51 -21.95 25.35
C HIS A 121 14.10 -21.35 25.46
N HIS A 122 13.99 -20.03 25.43
CA HIS A 122 12.73 -19.30 25.46
C HIS A 122 12.02 -19.24 24.09
N ILE A 123 12.62 -19.80 23.03
CA ILE A 123 11.96 -19.88 21.71
C ILE A 123 10.95 -21.03 21.75
N PRO A 124 9.65 -20.76 21.51
CA PRO A 124 8.59 -21.74 21.66
C PRO A 124 8.82 -23.01 20.83
N GLU A 125 8.68 -24.19 21.44
CA GLU A 125 8.59 -25.45 20.73
C GLU A 125 7.17 -25.64 20.22
N GLY A 126 7.01 -25.77 18.90
CA GLY A 126 5.76 -26.26 18.34
C GLY A 126 5.32 -25.57 17.06
N SER A 127 4.26 -26.14 16.50
CA SER A 127 3.62 -25.76 15.24
C SER A 127 2.70 -24.54 15.35
N ASN A 128 2.33 -24.12 16.56
CA ASN A 128 1.46 -22.96 16.81
C ASN A 128 2.28 -21.69 17.03
N LEU A 129 2.82 -21.13 15.93
CA LEU A 129 3.40 -19.79 15.96
C LEU A 129 2.32 -18.73 15.82
N THR A 130 2.24 -17.83 16.80
CA THR A 130 1.50 -16.58 16.65
C THR A 130 2.41 -15.47 16.12
N LEU A 131 1.81 -14.40 15.58
CA LEU A 131 2.56 -13.22 15.15
C LEU A 131 3.35 -12.60 16.31
N ASP A 132 2.74 -12.54 17.51
CA ASP A 132 3.37 -11.99 18.72
C ASP A 132 4.65 -12.75 19.10
N MET A 133 4.64 -14.08 18.99
CA MET A 133 5.82 -14.91 19.27
C MET A 133 6.96 -14.62 18.30
N VAL A 134 6.64 -14.35 17.02
CA VAL A 134 7.65 -13.99 16.01
C VAL A 134 8.19 -12.58 16.28
N ASP A 135 7.32 -11.64 16.64
CA ASP A 135 7.69 -10.25 16.94
C ASP A 135 8.59 -10.19 18.18
N GLU A 136 8.30 -10.95 19.23
CA GLU A 136 9.16 -11.04 20.42
C GLU A 136 10.58 -11.54 20.08
N VAL A 137 10.69 -12.54 19.20
CA VAL A 137 11.99 -13.03 18.74
C VAL A 137 12.72 -11.94 17.95
N ILE A 138 12.05 -11.20 17.08
CA ILE A 138 12.66 -10.09 16.32
C ILE A 138 13.21 -9.02 17.27
N THR A 139 12.45 -8.62 18.30
CA THR A 139 12.89 -7.64 19.30
C THR A 139 14.12 -8.12 20.09
N ARG A 140 14.16 -9.40 20.48
CA ARG A 140 15.36 -9.96 21.14
C ARG A 140 16.59 -9.94 20.23
N MET A 141 16.41 -10.23 18.93
CA MET A 141 17.51 -10.14 17.96
C MET A 141 18.02 -8.70 17.80
N GLU A 142 17.14 -7.71 17.87
CA GLU A 142 17.50 -6.28 17.85
C GLU A 142 18.38 -5.92 19.05
N LEU A 143 17.95 -6.31 20.25
CA LEU A 143 18.72 -6.09 21.48
C LEU A 143 20.10 -6.75 21.39
N ARG A 144 20.19 -7.99 20.90
CA ARG A 144 21.50 -8.66 20.73
C ARG A 144 22.37 -7.95 19.69
N LEU A 145 21.80 -7.43 18.60
CA LEU A 145 22.55 -6.64 17.63
C LEU A 145 23.14 -5.35 18.24
N GLU A 146 22.41 -4.68 19.14
CA GLU A 146 22.92 -3.51 19.84
C GLU A 146 24.11 -3.87 20.74
N THR A 147 24.00 -4.95 21.53
CA THR A 147 25.12 -5.41 22.36
C THR A 147 26.36 -5.75 21.53
N LEU A 148 26.19 -6.44 20.39
CA LEU A 148 27.29 -6.75 19.48
C LEU A 148 27.91 -5.48 18.86
N GLU A 149 27.12 -4.45 18.58
CA GLU A 149 27.64 -3.18 18.09
C GLU A 149 28.47 -2.44 19.14
N GLN A 150 28.07 -2.51 20.42
CA GLN A 150 28.87 -2.01 21.54
C GLN A 150 30.18 -2.79 21.71
N GLU A 151 30.12 -4.12 21.73
CA GLU A 151 31.32 -4.99 21.82
C GLU A 151 32.33 -4.69 20.70
N ILE A 152 31.86 -4.50 19.45
CA ILE A 152 32.73 -4.16 18.31
C ILE A 152 33.39 -2.78 18.47
N LYS A 153 32.69 -1.83 19.11
CA LYS A 153 33.21 -0.49 19.38
C LYS A 153 34.29 -0.52 20.46
N GLU A 154 34.08 -1.33 21.50
CA GLU A 154 35.00 -1.49 22.63
C GLU A 154 36.24 -2.30 22.27
N THR A 155 36.12 -3.32 21.40
CA THR A 155 37.24 -4.15 20.96
C THR A 155 37.55 -3.97 19.46
N PRO A 156 38.16 -2.85 19.04
CA PRO A 156 38.50 -2.65 17.63
C PRO A 156 39.64 -3.60 17.20
N LYS A 157 39.28 -4.80 16.72
CA LYS A 157 40.21 -5.76 16.10
C LYS A 157 40.13 -5.76 14.57
N VAL A 158 41.29 -5.94 13.92
CA VAL A 158 41.40 -6.26 12.48
C VAL A 158 40.92 -7.71 12.28
N SER A 159 40.30 -8.00 11.14
CA SER A 159 39.69 -9.30 10.85
C SER A 159 40.65 -10.48 11.10
N PRO A 160 40.15 -11.61 11.66
CA PRO A 160 38.74 -11.93 11.94
C PRO A 160 38.27 -11.45 13.31
N HIS A 161 37.12 -10.75 13.35
CA HIS A 161 36.48 -10.35 14.60
C HIS A 161 35.20 -11.20 14.83
N PRO A 162 35.11 -11.99 15.90
CA PRO A 162 33.98 -12.91 16.12
C PRO A 162 32.64 -12.17 16.21
N ALA A 163 32.55 -11.09 17.00
CA ALA A 163 31.32 -10.28 17.07
C ALA A 163 30.89 -9.67 15.71
N LYS A 164 31.83 -9.32 14.80
CA LYS A 164 31.47 -8.86 13.44
C LYS A 164 30.87 -9.98 12.59
N GLN A 165 31.30 -11.22 12.78
CA GLN A 165 30.75 -12.39 12.09
C GLN A 165 29.35 -12.71 12.62
N GLU A 166 29.18 -12.76 13.95
CA GLU A 166 27.89 -12.97 14.61
C GLU A 166 26.88 -11.87 14.24
N ARG A 167 27.29 -10.59 14.19
CA ARG A 167 26.42 -9.49 13.74
C ARG A 167 25.91 -9.70 12.32
N ARG A 168 26.75 -10.20 11.41
CA ARG A 168 26.37 -10.42 10.00
C ARG A 168 25.38 -11.58 9.86
N THR A 169 25.60 -12.68 10.57
CA THR A 169 24.69 -13.83 10.58
C THR A 169 23.35 -13.43 11.20
N LEU A 170 23.36 -12.73 12.33
CA LEU A 170 22.16 -12.28 13.03
C LEU A 170 21.34 -11.26 12.22
N LYS A 171 21.98 -10.27 11.56
CA LYS A 171 21.29 -9.34 10.64
C LYS A 171 20.62 -10.09 9.47
N SER A 172 21.29 -11.11 8.93
CA SER A 172 20.74 -11.95 7.85
C SER A 172 19.53 -12.77 8.31
N GLN A 173 19.61 -13.40 9.47
CA GLN A 173 18.50 -14.15 10.08
C GLN A 173 17.31 -13.25 10.41
N LYS A 174 17.56 -12.07 11.03
CA LYS A 174 16.52 -11.08 11.35
C LYS A 174 15.76 -10.69 10.10
N ARG A 175 16.48 -10.31 9.04
CA ARG A 175 15.87 -9.93 7.75
C ARG A 175 14.98 -11.04 7.19
N LYS A 176 15.43 -12.30 7.24
CA LYS A 176 14.62 -13.44 6.78
C LYS A 176 13.36 -13.61 7.63
N LEU A 177 13.46 -13.45 8.95
CA LEU A 177 12.34 -13.59 9.87
C LEU A 177 11.31 -12.47 9.67
N THR A 178 11.74 -11.21 9.59
CA THR A 178 10.86 -10.05 9.33
C THR A 178 10.12 -10.18 7.99
N GLN A 179 10.81 -10.63 6.94
CA GLN A 179 10.17 -10.85 5.63
C GLN A 179 9.07 -11.92 5.71
N ARG A 180 9.30 -13.01 6.45
CA ARG A 180 8.33 -14.11 6.59
C ARG A 180 7.17 -13.75 7.51
N ARG A 181 7.42 -12.92 8.54
CA ARG A 181 6.40 -12.30 9.39
C ARG A 181 5.44 -11.44 8.54
N GLY A 182 5.98 -10.63 7.63
CA GLY A 182 5.14 -9.86 6.68
C GLY A 182 4.19 -10.74 5.88
N LYS A 183 4.68 -11.87 5.35
CA LYS A 183 3.85 -12.85 4.62
C LYS A 183 2.79 -13.52 5.49
N MET A 184 3.05 -13.73 6.79
CA MET A 184 2.02 -14.27 7.70
C MET A 184 0.85 -13.31 7.86
N VAL A 185 1.11 -12.00 7.92
CA VAL A 185 0.06 -10.96 8.02
C VAL A 185 -0.77 -10.93 6.73
N GLU A 186 -0.13 -10.95 5.56
CA GLU A 186 -0.81 -10.93 4.26
C GLU A 186 -1.74 -12.14 4.05
N HIS A 187 -1.44 -13.29 4.65
CA HIS A 187 -2.25 -14.50 4.53
C HIS A 187 -3.36 -14.64 5.59
N GLN A 188 -3.40 -13.76 6.60
CA GLN A 188 -4.48 -13.72 7.59
C GLN A 188 -5.62 -12.74 7.23
N ALA A 189 -5.40 -11.83 6.27
CA ALA A 189 -6.40 -10.91 5.72
C ALA A 189 -7.25 -11.59 4.64
#